data_AF-V6TEZ8-F1
#
_entry.id   AF-V6TEZ8-F1
#
_cell.length_a   1.000
_cell.length_b   1.000
_cell.length_c   1.000
_cell.angle_alpha   90.00
_cell.angle_beta   90.00
_cell.angle_gamma   90.00
#
_symmetry.space_group_name_H-M   'P 1'
#
loop_
_entity.id
_entity.type
_entity.pdbx_description
1 polymer ?
#
loop_
_entity_poly.entity_id
_entity_poly.type
_entity_poly.pdbx_seq_one_letter_code
_entity_poly.pdbx_strand_id
1 'polypeptide(L)'
;GCSQCTAPAAPSDGGMTAAICTSCDSGKKPNKDGSGCFACTVSGCSHCNRDDMCEVCSSGKKVSPGRKSCVDGCPSNSTDTDSVCVCNDGYSPDGDGTSCVSSGANRSRLSTGAIAGISVAVVVVVGGLVGFLCWWFLCRGKA
;
A
#
# COMPACT_ATOMS: atom_id res chain seq x y z
N GLY A 1 -5.01 -17.44 -25.84
CA GLY A 1 -6.05 -16.73 -25.08
C GLY A 1 -6.20 -17.45 -23.76
N CYS A 2 -7.40 -17.40 -23.17
CA CYS A 2 -7.76 -18.35 -22.12
C CYS A 2 -8.08 -19.70 -22.78
N SER A 3 -7.45 -20.78 -22.30
CA SER A 3 -7.57 -22.12 -22.86
C SER A 3 -8.51 -23.03 -22.07
N GLN A 4 -8.66 -22.77 -20.77
CA GLN A 4 -9.66 -23.43 -19.94
C GLN A 4 -10.40 -22.42 -19.07
N CYS A 5 -11.71 -22.58 -19.05
CA CYS A 5 -12.61 -21.74 -18.28
C CYS A 5 -13.45 -22.59 -17.34
N THR A 6 -13.71 -22.06 -16.16
CA THR A 6 -14.66 -22.62 -15.20
C THR A 6 -15.87 -21.70 -15.11
N ALA A 7 -17.06 -22.29 -15.20
CA ALA A 7 -18.30 -21.56 -15.00
C ALA A 7 -18.36 -21.06 -13.54
N PRO A 8 -18.72 -19.78 -13.32
CA PRO A 8 -18.91 -19.26 -11.97
C PRO A 8 -20.14 -19.91 -11.33
N ALA A 9 -20.24 -19.83 -10.00
CA ALA A 9 -21.46 -20.21 -9.31
C ALA A 9 -22.63 -19.38 -9.84
N ALA A 10 -23.76 -20.05 -10.11
CA ALA A 10 -24.96 -19.39 -10.60
C ALA A 10 -25.47 -18.40 -9.53
N PRO A 11 -25.61 -17.10 -9.85
CA PRO A 11 -26.11 -16.12 -8.89
C PRO A 11 -27.59 -16.37 -8.57
N SER A 12 -27.96 -16.19 -7.30
CA SER A 12 -29.31 -16.44 -6.79
C SER A 12 -30.38 -15.51 -7.38
N ASP A 13 -29.98 -14.34 -7.87
CA ASP A 13 -30.87 -13.30 -8.41
C ASP A 13 -31.05 -13.36 -9.93
N GLY A 14 -30.66 -14.47 -10.59
CA GLY A 14 -30.81 -14.63 -12.05
C GLY A 14 -29.87 -13.74 -12.88
N GLY A 15 -28.80 -13.23 -12.27
CA GLY A 15 -27.77 -12.44 -12.94
C GLY A 15 -26.84 -13.26 -13.85
N MET A 16 -26.01 -12.58 -14.64
CA MET A 16 -24.96 -13.19 -15.47
C MET A 16 -23.61 -12.96 -14.81
N THR A 17 -22.84 -14.03 -14.61
CA THR A 17 -21.48 -13.97 -14.07
C THR A 17 -20.49 -14.45 -15.13
N ALA A 18 -19.33 -13.80 -15.21
CA ALA A 18 -18.31 -14.13 -16.19
C ALA A 18 -17.61 -15.47 -15.85
N ALA A 19 -17.27 -16.24 -16.88
CA ALA A 19 -16.43 -17.41 -16.75
C ALA A 19 -15.03 -17.03 -16.24
N ILE A 20 -14.50 -17.84 -15.33
CA ILE A 20 -13.17 -17.65 -14.75
C ILE A 20 -12.16 -18.45 -15.58
N CYS A 21 -11.12 -17.79 -16.04
CA CYS A 21 -10.02 -18.42 -16.72
C CYS A 21 -9.13 -19.19 -15.72
N THR A 22 -9.01 -20.50 -15.90
CA THR A 22 -8.18 -21.36 -15.05
C THR A 22 -6.88 -21.78 -15.73
N SER A 23 -6.81 -21.70 -17.06
CA SER A 23 -5.58 -21.98 -17.81
C SER A 23 -5.48 -21.10 -19.06
N CYS A 24 -4.25 -20.80 -19.45
CA CYS A 24 -3.94 -19.91 -20.56
C CYS A 24 -3.07 -20.60 -21.62
N ASP A 25 -3.17 -20.14 -22.86
CA ASP A 25 -2.30 -20.59 -23.94
C ASP A 25 -0.93 -19.91 -23.93
N SER A 26 0.00 -20.45 -24.72
CA SER A 26 1.25 -19.78 -25.10
C SER A 26 2.13 -19.37 -23.91
N GLY A 27 2.12 -20.17 -22.83
CA GLY A 27 2.95 -19.93 -21.64
C GLY A 27 2.51 -18.75 -20.77
N LYS A 28 1.34 -18.15 -21.05
CA LYS A 28 0.73 -17.12 -20.20
C LYS A 28 0.14 -17.76 -18.94
N LYS A 29 -0.15 -16.93 -17.94
CA LYS A 29 -0.81 -17.35 -16.70
C LYS A 29 -2.05 -16.50 -16.43
N PRO A 30 -3.10 -17.07 -15.83
CA PRO A 30 -4.26 -16.29 -15.43
C PRO A 30 -3.88 -15.34 -14.28
N ASN A 31 -4.63 -14.26 -14.10
CA ASN A 31 -4.57 -13.50 -12.85
C ASN A 31 -5.31 -14.23 -11.72
N LYS A 32 -5.19 -13.73 -10.48
CA LYS A 32 -5.88 -14.32 -9.31
C LYS A 32 -7.40 -14.35 -9.48
N ASP A 33 -7.96 -13.33 -10.12
CA ASP A 33 -9.41 -13.24 -10.39
C ASP A 33 -9.87 -14.10 -11.59
N GLY A 34 -8.92 -14.65 -12.36
CA GLY A 34 -9.17 -15.37 -13.62
C GLY A 34 -9.88 -14.55 -14.70
N SER A 35 -9.85 -13.22 -14.63
CA SER A 35 -10.45 -12.34 -15.64
C SER A 35 -9.62 -12.23 -16.92
N GLY A 36 -8.34 -12.65 -16.89
CA GLY A 36 -7.50 -12.60 -18.08
C GLY A 36 -6.19 -13.38 -17.95
N CYS A 37 -5.53 -13.55 -19.09
CA CYS A 37 -4.25 -14.22 -19.23
C CYS A 37 -3.14 -13.22 -19.53
N PHE A 38 -2.11 -13.19 -18.70
CA PHE A 38 -1.02 -12.23 -18.79
C PHE A 38 0.33 -12.92 -18.98
N ALA A 39 1.30 -12.16 -19.49
CA ALA A 39 2.67 -12.63 -19.51
C ALA A 39 3.15 -12.84 -18.07
N CYS A 40 3.90 -13.91 -17.85
CA CYS A 40 4.47 -14.16 -16.55
C CYS A 40 5.83 -14.83 -16.66
N THR A 41 6.85 -14.01 -16.46
CA THR A 41 8.26 -14.37 -16.48
C THR A 41 8.77 -14.81 -15.10
N VAL A 42 7.96 -14.58 -14.05
CA VAL A 42 8.31 -14.96 -12.67
C VAL A 42 8.30 -16.48 -12.51
N SER A 43 9.49 -17.04 -12.28
CA SER A 43 9.67 -18.47 -12.05
C SER A 43 8.93 -18.93 -10.79
N GLY A 44 8.23 -20.06 -10.89
CA GLY A 44 7.43 -20.61 -9.79
C GLY A 44 6.14 -19.86 -9.49
N CYS A 45 5.77 -18.84 -10.28
CA CYS A 45 4.49 -18.18 -10.14
C CYS A 45 3.34 -18.97 -10.81
N SER A 46 2.17 -18.98 -10.19
CA SER A 46 0.96 -19.63 -10.71
C SER A 46 -0.03 -18.63 -11.32
N HIS A 47 -0.17 -17.45 -10.73
CA HIS A 47 -1.05 -16.38 -11.21
C HIS A 47 -0.33 -15.05 -11.28
N CYS A 48 -0.52 -14.30 -12.37
CA CYS A 48 0.20 -13.05 -12.60
C CYS A 48 -0.73 -11.97 -13.16
N ASN A 49 -0.45 -10.72 -12.80
CA ASN A 49 -1.24 -9.58 -13.26
C ASN A 49 -0.75 -9.07 -14.62
N ARG A 50 -1.36 -7.98 -15.11
CA ARG A 50 -1.01 -7.35 -16.39
C ARG A 50 0.42 -6.80 -16.46
N ASP A 51 1.00 -6.50 -15.31
CA ASP A 51 2.30 -5.84 -15.16
C ASP A 51 3.43 -6.88 -14.96
N ASP A 52 3.17 -8.15 -15.28
CA ASP A 52 4.11 -9.27 -15.09
C ASP A 52 4.51 -9.47 -13.61
N MET A 53 3.64 -9.05 -12.69
CA MET A 53 3.81 -9.24 -11.26
C MET A 53 3.08 -10.50 -10.80
N CYS A 54 3.77 -11.31 -10.00
CA CYS A 54 3.21 -12.52 -9.42
C CYS A 54 2.16 -12.18 -8.34
N GLU A 55 0.99 -12.78 -8.43
CA GLU A 55 -0.09 -12.65 -7.46
C GLU A 55 -0.22 -13.87 -6.57
N VAL A 56 0.15 -15.05 -7.08
CA VAL A 56 0.12 -16.32 -6.34
C VAL A 56 1.29 -17.18 -6.77
N CYS A 57 2.09 -17.62 -5.82
CA CYS A 57 3.17 -18.57 -6.07
C CYS A 57 2.68 -20.02 -6.02
N SER A 58 3.33 -20.89 -6.79
CA SER A 58 3.12 -22.33 -6.73
C SER A 58 3.77 -22.92 -5.47
N SER A 59 3.38 -24.16 -5.13
CA SER A 59 4.05 -24.99 -4.12
C SER A 59 4.10 -24.38 -2.71
N GLY A 60 3.09 -23.58 -2.33
CA GLY A 60 2.98 -22.98 -0.99
C GLY A 60 4.04 -21.91 -0.69
N LYS A 61 4.76 -21.43 -1.70
CA LYS A 61 5.69 -20.30 -1.57
C LYS A 61 4.91 -19.00 -1.43
N LYS A 62 5.61 -17.96 -0.99
CA LYS A 62 5.09 -16.61 -0.81
C LYS A 62 5.53 -15.72 -1.94
N VAL A 63 4.69 -14.77 -2.32
CA VAL A 63 5.04 -13.73 -3.29
C VAL A 63 5.97 -12.73 -2.59
N SER A 64 7.08 -12.38 -3.24
CA SER A 64 8.03 -11.40 -2.73
C SER A 64 7.40 -10.00 -2.59
N PRO A 65 7.97 -9.08 -1.79
CA PRO A 65 7.41 -7.74 -1.61
C PRO A 65 7.24 -6.94 -2.90
N GLY A 66 8.17 -7.08 -3.84
CA GLY A 66 8.06 -6.48 -5.17
C GLY A 66 7.28 -7.32 -6.18
N ARG A 67 6.77 -8.49 -5.79
CA ARG A 67 6.00 -9.43 -6.62
C ARG A 67 6.74 -9.94 -7.86
N LYS A 68 8.06 -9.92 -7.83
CA LYS A 68 8.94 -10.36 -8.94
C LYS A 68 9.56 -11.72 -8.72
N SER A 69 9.38 -12.30 -7.54
CA SER A 69 9.90 -13.63 -7.18
C SER A 69 8.99 -14.34 -6.20
N CYS A 70 9.19 -15.65 -6.08
CA CYS A 70 8.54 -16.50 -5.09
C CYS A 70 9.57 -16.95 -4.06
N VAL A 71 9.29 -16.72 -2.79
CA VAL A 71 10.20 -16.95 -1.65
C VAL A 71 9.57 -17.90 -0.64
N ASP A 72 10.40 -18.66 0.09
CA ASP A 72 9.93 -19.57 1.15
C ASP A 72 9.38 -18.84 2.38
N GLY A 73 9.94 -17.67 2.66
CA GLY A 73 9.62 -16.86 3.83
C GLY A 73 9.67 -15.38 3.47
N CYS A 74 8.88 -14.59 4.18
CA CYS A 74 8.93 -13.14 4.00
C CYS A 74 10.23 -12.58 4.61
N PRO A 75 10.89 -11.62 3.92
CA PRO A 75 12.14 -11.03 4.39
C PRO A 75 11.93 -10.20 5.67
N SER A 76 13.03 -9.78 6.30
CA SER A 76 12.97 -8.87 7.45
C SER A 76 12.20 -7.57 7.12
N ASN A 77 11.52 -7.02 8.12
CA ASN A 77 10.67 -5.83 7.98
C ASN A 77 9.49 -6.01 7.01
N SER A 78 8.97 -7.23 6.89
CA SER A 78 7.75 -7.51 6.16
C SER A 78 6.85 -8.47 6.92
N THR A 79 5.58 -8.48 6.55
CA THR A 79 4.55 -9.37 7.10
C THR A 79 3.92 -10.18 5.98
N ASP A 80 3.45 -11.37 6.33
CA ASP A 80 2.69 -12.20 5.41
C ASP A 80 1.22 -11.80 5.42
N THR A 81 0.69 -11.49 4.24
CA THR A 81 -0.74 -11.22 4.04
C THR A 81 -1.22 -12.08 2.88
N ASP A 82 -1.98 -13.14 3.19
CA ASP A 82 -2.52 -14.05 2.17
C ASP A 82 -1.45 -14.67 1.23
N SER A 83 -0.33 -15.14 1.80
CA SER A 83 0.83 -15.64 1.03
C SER A 83 1.54 -14.59 0.17
N VAL A 84 1.29 -13.29 0.42
CA VAL A 84 2.02 -12.17 -0.18
C VAL A 84 2.80 -11.45 0.90
N CYS A 85 4.10 -11.29 0.70
CA CYS A 85 4.93 -10.52 1.61
C CYS A 85 4.70 -9.02 1.38
N VAL A 86 4.39 -8.28 2.44
CA VAL A 86 4.16 -6.84 2.39
C VAL A 86 5.14 -6.16 3.33
N CYS A 87 5.88 -5.17 2.84
CA CYS A 87 6.80 -4.42 3.69
C CYS A 87 6.04 -3.67 4.79
N ASN A 88 6.59 -3.67 6.00
CA ASN A 88 6.05 -2.95 7.13
C ASN A 88 6.06 -1.43 6.88
N ASP A 89 5.30 -0.70 7.70
CA ASP A 89 5.26 0.76 7.63
C ASP A 89 6.68 1.37 7.73
N GLY A 90 6.97 2.33 6.84
CA GLY A 90 8.30 2.94 6.71
C GLY A 90 9.32 2.14 5.90
N TYR A 91 8.91 1.01 5.31
CA TYR A 91 9.72 0.19 4.41
C TYR A 91 9.08 0.02 3.03
N SER A 92 9.91 -0.16 2.02
CA SER A 92 9.51 -0.39 0.63
C SER A 92 10.36 -1.50 0.03
N PRO A 93 9.83 -2.23 -0.97
CA PRO A 93 10.62 -3.21 -1.69
C PRO A 93 11.88 -2.56 -2.27
N ASP A 94 12.99 -3.30 -2.21
CA ASP A 94 14.23 -2.91 -2.86
C ASP A 94 14.11 -2.95 -4.41
N GLY A 95 15.15 -2.56 -5.13
CA GLY A 95 15.15 -2.55 -6.60
C GLY A 95 14.86 -3.93 -7.22
N ASP A 96 15.34 -5.00 -6.58
CA ASP A 96 15.11 -6.39 -6.97
C ASP A 96 13.79 -6.94 -6.44
N GLY A 97 13.10 -6.21 -5.56
CA GLY A 97 11.79 -6.55 -5.04
C GLY A 97 11.76 -7.82 -4.19
N THR A 98 12.88 -8.19 -3.58
CA THR A 98 13.03 -9.42 -2.80
C THR A 98 13.16 -9.13 -1.29
N SER A 99 13.60 -7.93 -0.94
CA SER A 99 13.80 -7.45 0.42
C SER A 99 13.06 -6.14 0.66
N CYS A 100 12.86 -5.78 1.92
CA CYS A 100 12.30 -4.50 2.32
C CYS A 100 13.40 -3.59 2.86
N VAL A 101 13.60 -2.45 2.22
CA VAL A 101 14.54 -1.41 2.64
C VAL A 101 13.80 -0.26 3.26
N SER A 102 14.43 0.41 4.23
CA SER A 102 13.85 1.63 4.81
C SER A 102 13.65 2.65 3.68
N SER A 103 12.42 3.12 3.50
CA SER A 103 12.06 3.99 2.37
C SER A 103 12.61 5.41 2.49
N GLY A 104 13.61 5.62 3.34
CA GLY A 104 14.05 6.96 3.70
C GLY A 104 12.94 7.76 4.37
N ALA A 105 11.95 7.11 5.01
CA ALA A 105 10.95 7.74 5.85
C ALA A 105 11.56 8.30 7.16
N ASN A 106 12.74 8.90 7.08
CA ASN A 106 13.12 9.95 8.00
C ASN A 106 12.48 11.24 7.51
N ARG A 107 11.27 11.54 8.00
CA ARG A 107 10.77 12.90 8.30
C ARG A 107 9.36 12.94 8.90
N SER A 108 8.86 11.89 9.55
CA SER A 108 7.63 12.03 10.36
C SER A 108 7.61 11.10 11.57
N ARG A 109 8.62 11.24 12.43
CA ARG A 109 8.37 11.17 13.88
C ARG A 109 7.54 12.39 14.32
N LEU A 110 6.33 12.54 13.78
CA LEU A 110 5.22 13.01 14.59
C LEU A 110 4.68 11.72 15.21
N SER A 111 5.40 11.13 16.17
CA SER A 111 5.00 11.30 17.57
C SER A 111 3.67 12.03 17.66
N THR A 112 2.61 11.26 17.62
CA THR A 112 1.24 11.64 17.97
C THR A 112 1.16 12.26 19.39
N GLY A 113 2.28 12.48 20.08
CA GLY A 113 2.40 13.23 21.34
C GLY A 113 3.12 14.59 21.29
N ALA A 114 3.41 15.18 20.12
CA ALA A 114 4.06 16.51 20.03
C ALA A 114 3.16 17.64 19.46
N ILE A 115 1.93 17.34 19.06
CA ILE A 115 0.96 18.33 18.58
C ILE A 115 0.06 18.75 19.75
N ALA A 116 0.67 19.40 20.75
CA ALA A 116 -0.01 20.14 21.80
C ALA A 116 0.98 21.18 22.37
N GLY A 117 1.29 22.23 21.60
CA GLY A 117 2.25 23.23 22.09
C GLY A 117 2.45 24.50 21.27
N ILE A 118 1.83 24.66 20.09
CA ILE A 118 2.07 25.86 19.24
C ILE A 118 0.85 26.81 19.20
N SER A 119 -0.22 26.54 19.94
CA SER A 119 -1.40 27.43 19.97
C SER A 119 -1.33 28.52 21.04
N VAL A 120 -0.52 28.35 22.09
CA VAL A 120 -0.49 29.31 23.21
C VAL A 120 0.43 30.50 22.94
N ALA A 121 1.55 30.29 22.22
CA ALA A 121 2.48 31.37 21.93
C ALA A 121 1.84 32.47 21.06
N VAL A 122 1.03 32.09 20.07
CA VAL A 122 0.33 33.05 19.21
C VAL A 122 -0.74 33.83 20.00
N VAL A 123 -1.50 33.16 20.86
CA VAL A 123 -2.52 33.81 21.69
C VAL A 123 -1.89 34.78 22.69
N VAL A 124 -0.74 34.44 23.29
CA VAL A 124 -0.02 35.37 24.19
C VAL A 124 0.54 36.57 23.43
N VAL A 125 1.09 36.37 22.23
CA VAL A 125 1.61 37.48 21.41
C VAL A 125 0.47 38.39 20.94
N VAL A 126 -0.63 37.84 20.44
CA VAL A 126 -1.80 38.62 20.00
C VAL A 126 -2.49 39.29 21.20
N GLY A 127 -2.68 38.58 22.31
CA GLY A 127 -3.25 39.14 23.54
C GLY A 127 -2.40 40.24 24.16
N GLY A 128 -1.07 40.07 24.15
CA GLY A 128 -0.11 41.10 24.59
C GLY A 128 -0.11 42.33 23.69
N LEU A 129 -0.13 42.15 22.36
CA LEU A 129 -0.22 43.25 21.40
C LEU A 129 -1.54 44.02 21.53
N VAL A 130 -2.67 43.33 21.63
CA VAL A 130 -3.99 43.97 21.79
C VAL A 130 -4.10 44.67 23.15
N GLY A 131 -3.58 44.07 24.22
CA GLY A 131 -3.54 44.69 25.55
C GLY A 131 -2.65 45.94 25.59
N PHE A 132 -1.46 45.88 24.98
CA PHE A 132 -0.56 47.03 24.86
C PHE A 132 -1.16 48.15 24.01
N LEU A 133 -1.85 47.81 22.90
CA LEU A 133 -2.56 48.80 22.08
C LEU A 133 -3.73 49.44 22.83
N CYS A 134 -4.53 48.66 23.56
CA CYS A 134 -5.62 49.21 24.39
C CYS A 134 -5.09 50.13 25.49
N TRP A 135 -4.04 49.72 26.23
CA TRP A 135 -3.40 50.58 27.22
C TRP A 135 -2.82 51.84 26.59
N TRP A 136 -2.09 51.70 25.49
CA TRP A 136 -1.46 52.83 24.82
C TRP A 136 -2.49 53.84 24.30
N PHE A 137 -3.59 53.40 23.68
CA PHE A 137 -4.60 54.31 23.17
C PHE A 137 -5.45 54.96 24.28
N LEU A 138 -5.78 54.20 25.34
CA LEU A 138 -6.60 54.70 26.45
C LEU A 138 -5.79 55.60 27.41
N CYS A 139 -4.53 55.28 27.70
CA CYS A 139 -3.69 56.08 28.59
C CYS A 139 -3.01 57.25 27.89
N ARG A 140 -2.74 57.18 26.58
CA ARG A 140 -2.15 58.32 25.84
C ARG A 140 -3.20 59.30 25.32
N GLY A 141 -4.49 58.96 25.35
CA GLY A 141 -5.60 59.87 25.05
C GLY A 141 -5.99 60.81 26.20
N LYS A 142 -5.31 60.74 27.35
CA LYS A 142 -5.58 61.59 28.51
C LYS A 142 -4.32 62.28 29.03
N ALA A 143 -3.59 62.89 28.10
CA ALA A 143 -2.67 64.00 28.33
C ALA A 143 -3.01 65.11 27.33
#